data_AF-A0A6I3U3B9-F1
#
_entry.id   AF-A0A6I3U3B9-F1
#
_cell.length_a   1.000
_cell.length_b   1.000
_cell.length_c   1.000
_cell.angle_alpha   90.00
_cell.angle_beta   90.00
_cell.angle_gamma   90.00
#
_symmetry.space_group_name_H-M   'P 1'
#
loop_
_entity.id
_entity.type
_entity.pdbx_description
1 polymer ?
#
loop_
_entity_poly.entity_id
_entity_poly.type
_entity_poly.pdbx_seq_one_letter_code
_entity_poly.pdbx_strand_id
1 'polypeptide(L)'
;PEIDYSSYNKVLDDYEKVAKGTLPTGMDVNPLASQVKSSQGFYTDVVYHKTDLNNDGVDELLLALEMKSGEKSLLDIRTLKDEKVIRLTNQENRLDQIGERMTVGILPDNSLLYRGAGTATSHIYAHYQFSEDGQSLVKDKEAQELADLGVGSPISLETLSWKSVSDKLPGGSSADKGKPSVDY
;
A
#
# COMPACT_ATOMS: atom_id res chain seq x y z
N PRO A 1 24.63 -1.66 4.12
CA PRO A 1 23.84 -1.34 5.32
C PRO A 1 22.44 -1.90 5.12
N GLU A 2 21.87 -2.59 6.10
CA GLU A 2 20.45 -2.97 6.04
C GLU A 2 19.60 -1.71 6.17
N ILE A 3 18.63 -1.51 5.29
CA ILE A 3 17.73 -0.35 5.34
C ILE A 3 16.79 -0.52 6.54
N ASP A 4 16.71 0.48 7.41
CA ASP A 4 15.77 0.49 8.53
C ASP A 4 14.38 0.93 8.03
N TYR A 5 13.45 -0.03 8.02
CA TYR A 5 12.07 0.22 7.61
C TYR A 5 11.14 0.59 8.77
N SER A 6 11.66 0.75 10.00
CA SER A 6 10.83 1.07 11.16
C SER A 6 10.15 2.44 11.09
N SER A 7 10.61 3.36 10.23
CA SER A 7 9.87 4.59 9.89
C SER A 7 8.45 4.31 9.38
N TYR A 8 8.21 3.16 8.74
CA TYR A 8 6.87 2.75 8.34
C TYR A 8 5.97 2.36 9.52
N ASN A 9 6.51 2.02 10.70
CA ASN A 9 5.68 1.64 11.85
C ASN A 9 4.70 2.74 12.25
N LYS A 10 5.06 4.02 12.10
CA LYS A 10 4.11 5.12 12.34
C LYS A 10 2.88 5.02 11.43
N VAL A 11 3.08 4.69 10.14
CA VAL A 11 1.97 4.48 9.20
C VAL A 11 1.14 3.27 9.63
N LEU A 12 1.81 2.15 9.93
CA LEU A 12 1.14 0.92 10.38
C LEU A 12 0.30 1.16 11.64
N ASP A 13 0.79 1.96 12.59
CA ASP A 13 0.07 2.36 13.80
C ASP A 13 -1.20 3.16 13.50
N ASP A 14 -1.11 4.11 12.58
CA ASP A 14 -2.25 4.95 12.21
C ASP A 14 -3.32 4.12 11.47
N TYR A 15 -2.91 3.20 10.59
CA TYR A 15 -3.84 2.24 9.97
C TYR A 15 -4.45 1.26 10.98
N GLU A 16 -3.67 0.75 11.94
CA GLU A 16 -4.16 -0.14 12.98
C GLU A 16 -5.23 0.54 13.85
N LYS A 17 -5.02 1.80 14.24
CA LYS A 17 -6.00 2.59 15.00
C LYS A 17 -7.32 2.70 14.22
N VAL A 18 -7.24 2.98 12.92
CA VAL A 18 -8.43 3.11 12.06
C VAL A 18 -9.13 1.77 11.86
N ALA A 19 -8.39 0.69 11.60
CA ALA A 19 -8.92 -0.66 11.52
C ALA A 19 -9.61 -1.10 12.83
N LYS A 20 -9.17 -0.55 13.97
CA LYS A 20 -9.78 -0.74 15.31
C LYS A 20 -10.95 0.19 15.60
N GLY A 21 -11.30 1.11 14.70
CA GLY A 21 -12.51 1.95 14.77
C GLY A 21 -12.24 3.41 15.13
N THR A 22 -10.99 3.85 15.14
CA THR A 22 -10.68 5.27 15.26
C THR A 22 -11.04 5.97 13.96
N LEU A 23 -11.65 7.16 14.05
CA LEU A 23 -11.94 7.96 12.86
C LEU A 23 -10.63 8.41 12.18
N PRO A 24 -10.52 8.33 10.84
CA PRO A 24 -9.31 8.72 10.11
C PRO A 24 -9.09 10.25 10.04
N THR A 25 -9.99 11.05 10.62
CA THR A 25 -9.92 12.52 10.57
C THR A 25 -8.61 13.05 11.14
N GLY A 26 -7.85 13.77 10.30
CA GLY A 26 -6.55 14.33 10.69
C GLY A 26 -5.39 13.33 10.69
N MET A 27 -5.63 12.08 10.26
CA MET A 27 -4.58 11.08 10.03
C MET A 27 -4.20 11.05 8.55
N ASP A 28 -2.92 10.82 8.26
CA ASP A 28 -2.46 10.60 6.89
C ASP A 28 -2.61 9.12 6.52
N VAL A 29 -3.87 8.70 6.30
CA VAL A 29 -4.26 7.35 5.91
C VAL A 29 -5.31 7.40 4.80
N ASN A 30 -5.48 6.32 4.07
CA ASN A 30 -6.64 6.14 3.20
C ASN A 30 -7.91 5.93 4.07
N PRO A 31 -8.95 6.79 3.98
CA PRO A 31 -10.15 6.68 4.81
C PRO A 31 -10.91 5.36 4.65
N LEU A 32 -10.76 4.66 3.53
CA LEU A 32 -11.40 3.36 3.28
C LEU A 32 -10.89 2.27 4.23
N ALA A 33 -9.76 2.46 4.92
CA ALA A 33 -9.34 1.58 6.01
C ALA A 33 -10.41 1.41 7.11
N SER A 34 -11.25 2.42 7.32
CA SER A 34 -12.36 2.35 8.29
C SER A 34 -13.43 1.32 7.93
N GLN A 35 -13.44 0.83 6.68
CA GLN A 35 -14.36 -0.21 6.23
C GLN A 35 -14.18 -1.53 6.96
N VAL A 36 -13.01 -1.81 7.55
CA VAL A 36 -12.82 -2.95 8.46
C VAL A 36 -13.85 -2.96 9.59
N LYS A 37 -14.27 -1.78 10.09
CA LYS A 37 -15.32 -1.67 11.11
C LYS A 37 -16.72 -1.50 10.53
N SER A 38 -16.89 -0.74 9.46
CA SER A 38 -18.23 -0.37 8.97
C SER A 38 -18.87 -1.39 8.01
N SER A 39 -18.08 -2.29 7.40
CA SER A 39 -18.53 -3.20 6.34
C SER A 39 -19.19 -4.50 6.83
N GLN A 40 -19.63 -4.57 8.10
CA GLN A 40 -20.31 -5.75 8.67
C GLN A 40 -19.54 -7.07 8.49
N GLY A 41 -18.20 -7.01 8.54
CA GLY A 41 -17.32 -8.19 8.42
C GLY A 41 -17.03 -8.65 7.00
N PHE A 42 -17.31 -7.81 5.98
CA PHE A 42 -16.81 -8.05 4.63
C PHE A 42 -15.29 -7.86 4.56
N TYR A 43 -14.77 -6.79 5.15
CA TYR A 43 -13.33 -6.59 5.36
C TYR A 43 -12.92 -7.03 6.77
N THR A 44 -11.84 -7.80 6.86
CA THR A 44 -11.38 -8.46 8.09
C THR A 44 -10.20 -7.75 8.73
N ASP A 45 -9.29 -7.18 7.94
CA ASP A 45 -8.11 -6.47 8.44
C ASP A 45 -7.60 -5.43 7.43
N VAL A 46 -6.65 -4.61 7.88
CA VAL A 46 -5.69 -3.92 7.01
C VAL A 46 -4.38 -4.70 7.08
N VAL A 47 -3.84 -5.05 5.92
CA VAL A 47 -2.58 -5.80 5.80
C VAL A 47 -1.56 -5.01 5.01
N TYR A 48 -0.29 -5.36 5.17
CA TYR A 48 0.81 -4.75 4.42
C TYR A 48 1.77 -5.77 3.81
N HIS A 49 2.45 -5.35 2.75
CA HIS A 49 3.57 -6.04 2.12
C HIS A 49 4.66 -5.01 1.79
N LYS A 50 5.93 -5.42 1.84
CA LYS A 50 7.06 -4.59 1.42
C LYS A 50 7.71 -5.19 0.20
N THR A 51 7.97 -4.38 -0.81
CA THR A 51 8.69 -4.78 -2.02
C THR A 51 9.30 -3.55 -2.68
N ASP A 52 10.49 -3.71 -3.26
CA ASP A 52 11.11 -2.71 -4.12
C ASP A 52 10.36 -2.69 -5.47
N LEU A 53 9.43 -1.74 -5.65
CA LEU A 53 8.64 -1.63 -6.87
C LEU A 53 9.40 -0.86 -7.94
N ASN A 54 10.06 0.24 -7.58
CA ASN A 54 10.72 1.10 -8.56
C ASN A 54 12.15 0.62 -8.93
N ASN A 55 12.64 -0.44 -8.30
CA ASN A 55 13.99 -1.02 -8.47
C ASN A 55 15.12 -0.07 -8.07
N ASP A 56 14.90 0.80 -7.07
CA ASP A 56 15.92 1.70 -6.53
C ASP A 56 16.70 1.12 -5.34
N GLY A 57 16.35 -0.10 -4.90
CA GLY A 57 16.95 -0.79 -3.77
C GLY A 57 16.27 -0.50 -2.43
N VAL A 58 15.18 0.28 -2.40
CA VAL A 58 14.37 0.58 -1.22
C VAL A 58 12.97 -0.02 -1.39
N ASP A 59 12.49 -0.75 -0.39
CA ASP A 59 11.13 -1.31 -0.45
C ASP A 59 10.07 -0.21 -0.25
N GLU A 60 9.10 -0.17 -1.16
CA GLU A 60 7.80 0.46 -0.94
C GLU A 60 6.96 -0.35 0.06
N LEU A 61 6.14 0.36 0.83
CA LEU A 61 5.09 -0.21 1.66
C LEU A 61 3.76 -0.22 0.90
N LEU A 62 3.25 -1.41 0.63
CA LEU A 62 1.91 -1.64 0.11
C LEU A 62 0.94 -1.89 1.25
N LEU A 63 -0.19 -1.21 1.28
CA LEU A 63 -1.27 -1.40 2.24
C LEU A 63 -2.54 -1.83 1.51
N ALA A 64 -3.25 -2.81 2.06
CA ALA A 64 -4.47 -3.33 1.46
C ALA A 64 -5.54 -3.64 2.51
N LEU A 65 -6.81 -3.58 2.10
CA LEU A 65 -7.89 -4.24 2.82
C LEU A 65 -7.85 -5.73 2.53
N GLU A 66 -7.95 -6.54 3.58
CA GLU A 66 -8.22 -7.97 3.44
C GLU A 66 -9.73 -8.21 3.50
N MET A 67 -10.25 -8.95 2.53
CA MET A 67 -11.65 -9.40 2.50
C MET A 67 -11.79 -10.73 3.23
N LYS A 68 -13.01 -11.06 3.67
CA LYS A 68 -13.34 -12.36 4.26
C LYS A 68 -13.02 -13.56 3.36
N SER A 69 -12.99 -13.37 2.04
CA SER A 69 -12.57 -14.38 1.05
C SER A 69 -11.05 -14.64 1.07
N GLY A 70 -10.28 -13.79 1.75
CA GLY A 70 -8.82 -13.73 1.69
C GLY A 70 -8.30 -12.80 0.61
N GLU A 71 -9.15 -12.28 -0.29
CA GLU A 71 -8.74 -11.38 -1.36
C GLU A 71 -8.27 -10.02 -0.81
N LYS A 72 -7.27 -9.42 -1.45
CA LYS A 72 -6.73 -8.10 -1.10
C LYS A 72 -7.20 -7.04 -2.06
N SER A 73 -7.50 -5.85 -1.53
CA SER A 73 -7.65 -4.64 -2.33
C SER A 73 -6.68 -3.56 -1.89
N LEU A 74 -5.84 -3.10 -2.81
CA LEU A 74 -4.81 -2.11 -2.55
C LEU A 74 -5.44 -0.76 -2.14
N LEU A 75 -4.98 -0.23 -1.00
CA LEU A 75 -5.41 1.03 -0.41
C LEU A 75 -4.39 2.15 -0.55
N ASP A 76 -3.12 1.84 -0.41
CA ASP A 76 -2.08 2.86 -0.31
C ASP A 76 -0.71 2.29 -0.66
N ILE A 77 0.14 3.14 -1.19
CA ILE A 77 1.55 2.88 -1.49
C ILE A 77 2.36 4.00 -0.86
N ARG A 78 3.37 3.64 -0.07
CA ARG A 78 4.36 4.57 0.48
C ARG A 78 5.75 4.18 0.02
N THR A 79 6.63 5.16 -0.14
CA THR A 79 8.07 4.94 -0.30
C THR A 79 8.82 5.58 0.87
N LEU A 80 10.11 5.26 0.99
CA LEU A 80 11.01 5.78 2.01
C LEU A 80 12.17 6.50 1.32
N LYS A 81 12.36 7.78 1.63
CA LYS A 81 13.52 8.55 1.14
C LYS A 81 14.09 9.39 2.26
N ASP A 82 15.41 9.29 2.47
CA ASP A 82 16.11 9.99 3.55
C ASP A 82 15.41 9.80 4.91
N GLU A 83 15.04 8.55 5.23
CA GLU A 83 14.30 8.14 6.44
C GLU A 83 12.87 8.71 6.58
N LYS A 84 12.39 9.46 5.58
CA LYS A 84 11.03 10.01 5.53
C LYS A 84 10.12 9.15 4.69
N VAL A 85 8.98 8.82 5.26
CA VAL A 85 7.90 8.14 4.55
C VAL A 85 7.17 9.15 3.67
N ILE A 86 7.02 8.83 2.38
CA ILE A 86 6.31 9.62 1.38
C ILE A 86 5.10 8.84 0.90
N ARG A 87 3.94 9.50 0.81
CA ARG A 87 2.71 8.91 0.26
C ARG A 87 2.68 9.01 -1.26
N LEU A 88 2.76 7.87 -1.94
CA LEU A 88 2.73 7.82 -3.39
C LEU A 88 1.30 7.89 -3.94
N THR A 89 0.33 7.25 -3.30
CA THR A 89 -1.08 7.28 -3.69
C THR A 89 -1.83 8.39 -2.96
N ASN A 90 -1.84 9.58 -3.56
CA ASN A 90 -2.25 10.82 -2.91
C ASN A 90 -3.23 11.64 -3.76
N GLN A 91 -3.63 12.81 -3.27
CA GLN A 91 -4.64 13.64 -3.94
C GLN A 91 -4.12 14.25 -5.25
N GLU A 92 -2.83 14.52 -5.36
CA GLU A 92 -2.22 15.15 -6.55
C GLU A 92 -2.35 14.24 -7.77
N ASN A 93 -2.18 12.93 -7.58
CA ASN A 93 -2.42 11.92 -8.62
C ASN A 93 -3.80 11.25 -8.54
N ARG A 94 -4.69 11.72 -7.66
CA ARG A 94 -6.08 11.23 -7.48
C ARG A 94 -6.16 9.75 -7.10
N LEU A 95 -5.16 9.25 -6.40
CA LEU A 95 -5.11 7.87 -5.89
C LEU A 95 -5.31 7.80 -4.37
N ASP A 96 -5.66 8.91 -3.71
CA ASP A 96 -5.86 8.98 -2.25
C ASP A 96 -7.06 8.17 -1.72
N GLN A 97 -7.94 7.71 -2.62
CA GLN A 97 -9.18 6.97 -2.30
C GLN A 97 -9.31 5.64 -3.08
N ILE A 98 -8.19 5.01 -3.44
CA ILE A 98 -8.21 3.66 -4.04
C ILE A 98 -8.64 2.61 -3.00
N GLY A 99 -9.29 1.53 -3.46
CA GLY A 99 -9.70 0.40 -2.63
C GLY A 99 -11.01 -0.26 -3.09
N GLU A 100 -12.08 0.50 -3.31
CA GLU A 100 -13.39 -0.09 -3.68
C GLU A 100 -13.70 0.14 -5.16
N ARG A 101 -14.31 1.28 -5.49
CA ARG A 101 -14.75 1.62 -6.86
C ARG A 101 -13.61 2.07 -7.76
N MET A 102 -12.48 2.40 -7.14
CA MET A 102 -11.23 2.82 -7.77
C MET A 102 -10.19 1.80 -7.34
N THR A 103 -9.72 0.98 -8.27
CA THR A 103 -8.74 -0.07 -7.98
C THR A 103 -7.42 0.24 -8.66
N VAL A 104 -6.34 -0.20 -8.03
CA VAL A 104 -4.99 -0.17 -8.60
C VAL A 104 -4.44 -1.59 -8.56
N GLY A 105 -4.02 -2.09 -9.72
CA GLY A 105 -3.29 -3.33 -9.87
C GLY A 105 -1.82 -3.07 -10.17
N ILE A 106 -0.94 -3.92 -9.66
CA ILE A 106 0.50 -3.89 -9.96
C ILE A 106 0.73 -4.72 -11.21
N LEU A 107 1.39 -4.14 -12.21
CA LEU A 107 1.73 -4.81 -13.46
C LEU A 107 3.07 -5.57 -13.33
N PRO A 108 3.36 -6.54 -14.22
CA PRO A 108 4.60 -7.33 -14.14
C PRO A 108 5.90 -6.54 -14.30
N ASP A 109 5.84 -5.32 -14.83
CA ASP A 109 6.95 -4.37 -14.93
C ASP A 109 6.96 -3.33 -13.79
N ASN A 110 6.22 -3.62 -12.71
CA ASN A 110 6.05 -2.79 -11.51
C ASN A 110 5.37 -1.43 -11.72
N SER A 111 4.92 -1.13 -12.94
CA SER A 111 4.00 -0.03 -13.19
C SER A 111 2.61 -0.36 -12.63
N LEU A 112 1.71 0.63 -12.63
CA LEU A 112 0.41 0.49 -12.00
C LEU A 112 -0.72 0.68 -13.01
N LEU A 113 -1.69 -0.22 -12.97
CA LEU A 113 -2.95 -0.11 -13.70
C LEU A 113 -4.03 0.40 -12.75
N TYR A 114 -4.52 1.60 -13.02
CA TYR A 114 -5.72 2.14 -12.38
C TYR A 114 -6.97 1.77 -13.17
N ARG A 115 -8.05 1.46 -12.44
CA ARG A 115 -9.40 1.31 -12.96
C ARG A 115 -10.38 2.06 -12.06
N GLY A 116 -11.07 3.05 -12.62
CA GLY A 116 -12.09 3.82 -11.93
C GLY A 116 -13.39 3.89 -12.71
N ALA A 117 -14.40 4.54 -12.11
CA ALA A 117 -15.61 4.89 -12.83
C ALA A 117 -15.34 6.08 -13.78
N GLY A 118 -15.63 5.90 -15.07
CA GLY A 118 -15.63 7.00 -16.05
C GLY A 118 -17.00 7.68 -16.12
N THR A 119 -18.07 6.87 -16.20
CA THR A 119 -19.48 7.30 -16.10
C THR A 119 -20.27 6.31 -15.24
N ALA A 120 -21.60 6.45 -15.17
CA ALA A 120 -22.46 5.49 -14.50
C ALA A 120 -22.37 4.06 -15.09
N THR A 121 -21.97 3.93 -16.36
CA THR A 121 -21.94 2.65 -17.10
C THR A 121 -20.59 2.32 -17.71
N SER A 122 -19.58 3.19 -17.58
CA SER A 122 -18.26 3.00 -18.18
C SER A 122 -17.15 3.15 -17.14
N HIS A 123 -16.01 2.54 -17.46
CA HIS A 123 -14.80 2.65 -16.66
C HIS A 123 -13.82 3.59 -17.36
N ILE A 124 -12.90 4.11 -16.57
CA ILE A 124 -11.71 4.75 -17.08
C ILE A 124 -10.50 3.98 -16.56
N TYR A 125 -9.57 3.71 -17.45
CA TYR A 125 -8.32 3.04 -17.15
C TYR A 125 -7.20 4.06 -17.28
N ALA A 126 -6.22 3.97 -16.39
CA ALA A 126 -5.02 4.77 -16.50
C ALA A 126 -3.81 3.94 -16.13
N HIS A 127 -2.69 4.26 -16.77
CA HIS A 127 -1.40 3.68 -16.47
C HIS A 127 -0.56 4.71 -15.71
N TYR A 128 0.09 4.26 -14.65
CA TYR A 128 0.95 5.08 -13.81
C TYR A 128 2.33 4.46 -13.70
N GLN A 129 3.34 5.31 -13.69
CA GLN A 129 4.73 4.95 -13.47
C GLN A 129 5.30 5.78 -12.33
N PHE A 130 6.39 5.31 -11.72
CA PHE A 130 7.15 6.14 -10.79
C PHE A 130 7.77 7.33 -11.52
N SER A 131 7.88 8.48 -10.84
CA SER A 131 8.75 9.56 -11.30
C SER A 131 10.21 9.13 -11.25
N GLU A 132 11.06 9.80 -12.02
CA GLU A 132 12.50 9.52 -12.08
C GLU A 132 13.19 9.56 -10.71
N ASP A 133 12.68 10.40 -9.79
CA ASP A 133 13.20 10.53 -8.44
C ASP A 133 12.57 9.57 -7.40
N GLY A 134 11.65 8.70 -7.85
CA GLY A 134 10.95 7.69 -7.04
C GLY A 134 9.88 8.24 -6.08
N GLN A 135 9.66 9.55 -6.02
CA GLN A 135 8.86 10.18 -4.96
C GLN A 135 7.39 10.41 -5.32
N SER A 136 6.99 10.11 -6.54
CA SER A 136 5.62 10.31 -7.00
C SER A 136 5.22 9.27 -8.05
N LEU A 137 3.91 9.13 -8.26
CA LEU A 137 3.35 8.37 -9.37
C LEU A 137 2.82 9.33 -10.42
N VAL A 138 3.30 9.17 -11.66
CA VAL A 138 2.94 9.98 -12.81
C VAL A 138 2.00 9.17 -13.71
N LYS A 139 0.85 9.75 -14.05
CA LYS A 139 -0.05 9.19 -15.04
C LYS A 139 0.53 9.41 -16.43
N ASP A 140 0.87 8.34 -17.15
CA ASP A 140 1.43 8.44 -18.49
C ASP A 140 0.38 8.32 -19.60
N LYS A 141 -0.68 7.51 -19.37
CA LYS A 141 -1.71 7.20 -20.35
C LYS A 141 -3.06 6.96 -19.69
N GLU A 142 -4.12 7.29 -20.40
CA GLU A 142 -5.52 7.11 -19.97
C GLU A 142 -6.36 6.63 -21.16
N ALA A 143 -7.31 5.72 -20.93
CA ALA A 143 -8.19 5.18 -21.95
C ALA A 143 -9.54 4.70 -21.39
N GLN A 144 -10.54 4.58 -22.26
CA GLN A 144 -11.85 4.03 -21.91
C GLN A 144 -11.88 2.50 -21.95
N GLU A 145 -11.07 1.91 -22.83
CA GLU A 145 -10.90 0.46 -22.94
C GLU A 145 -9.52 0.04 -22.44
N LEU A 146 -9.45 -1.05 -21.68
CA LEU A 146 -8.19 -1.55 -21.13
C LEU A 146 -7.19 -1.90 -22.24
N ALA A 147 -7.67 -2.45 -23.36
CA ALA A 147 -6.85 -2.83 -24.50
C ALA A 147 -6.10 -1.63 -25.11
N ASP A 148 -6.69 -0.43 -25.04
CA ASP A 148 -6.11 0.77 -25.62
C ASP A 148 -4.92 1.30 -24.79
N LEU A 149 -4.78 0.88 -23.52
CA LEU A 149 -3.58 1.18 -22.74
C LEU A 149 -2.36 0.41 -23.28
N GLY A 150 -2.56 -0.80 -23.81
CA GLY A 150 -1.46 -1.65 -24.29
C GLY A 150 -0.63 -2.28 -23.18
N VAL A 151 -1.20 -2.41 -21.98
CA VAL A 151 -0.56 -3.01 -20.81
C VAL A 151 -1.01 -4.46 -20.60
N GLY A 152 -0.21 -5.23 -19.86
CA GLY A 152 -0.55 -6.60 -19.47
C GLY A 152 -1.64 -6.66 -18.38
N SER A 153 -1.91 -7.87 -17.92
CA SER A 153 -2.76 -8.08 -16.74
C SER A 153 -1.97 -7.83 -15.46
N PRO A 154 -2.59 -7.23 -14.42
CA PRO A 154 -1.98 -7.12 -13.10
C PRO A 154 -1.62 -8.48 -12.51
N ILE A 155 -0.59 -8.52 -11.68
CA ILE A 155 -0.29 -9.67 -10.84
C ILE A 155 -1.41 -9.85 -9.81
N SER A 156 -1.60 -11.10 -9.36
CA SER A 156 -2.51 -11.36 -8.24
C SER A 156 -1.83 -10.95 -6.93
N LEU A 157 -2.47 -10.06 -6.16
CA LEU A 157 -2.00 -9.67 -4.84
C LEU A 157 -1.88 -10.86 -3.88
N GLU A 158 -2.63 -11.94 -4.12
CA GLU A 158 -2.58 -13.18 -3.33
C GLU A 158 -1.24 -13.93 -3.41
N THR A 159 -0.41 -13.58 -4.39
CA THR A 159 0.93 -14.15 -4.54
C THR A 159 1.96 -13.50 -3.61
N LEU A 160 1.62 -12.37 -2.99
CA LEU A 160 2.48 -11.63 -2.08
C LEU A 160 2.33 -12.13 -0.63
N SER A 161 3.39 -11.97 0.16
CA SER A 161 3.40 -12.35 1.58
C SER A 161 2.95 -11.19 2.46
N TRP A 162 1.66 -11.16 2.79
CA TRP A 162 1.04 -10.11 3.59
C TRP A 162 1.18 -10.35 5.09
N LYS A 163 1.25 -9.26 5.86
CA LYS A 163 1.25 -9.25 7.32
C LYS A 163 0.19 -8.29 7.85
N SER A 164 -0.34 -8.52 9.05
CA SER A 164 -1.26 -7.57 9.67
C SER A 164 -0.53 -6.27 9.97
N VAL A 165 -1.20 -5.11 9.87
CA VAL A 165 -0.59 -3.83 10.32
C VAL A 165 -0.24 -3.81 11.81
N SER A 166 -0.76 -4.76 12.60
CA SER A 166 -0.36 -4.99 13.99
C SER A 166 1.02 -5.67 14.13
N ASP A 167 1.49 -6.37 13.09
CA ASP A 167 2.80 -7.03 13.04
C ASP A 167 3.88 -6.03 12.63
N LYS A 168 4.38 -5.26 13.60
CA LYS A 168 5.33 -4.16 13.37
C LYS A 168 6.67 -4.65 12.81
N LEU A 169 7.29 -3.78 12.03
CA LEU A 169 8.62 -3.99 11.48
C LEU A 169 9.66 -3.85 12.60
N PRO A 170 10.70 -4.70 12.63
CA PRO A 170 11.77 -4.58 13.61
C PRO A 170 12.49 -3.24 13.43
N GLY A 171 12.75 -2.54 14.54
CA GLY A 171 13.60 -1.35 14.55
C GLY A 171 15.07 -1.70 14.53
N GLY A 172 15.87 -0.92 13.82
CA GLY A 172 17.32 -1.01 13.83
C GLY A 172 17.91 -0.71 15.20
N SER A 173 17.95 -1.71 16.08
CA SER A 173 18.91 -1.84 17.18
C SER A 173 18.96 -3.29 17.65
N SER A 174 19.62 -4.13 16.84
CA SER A 174 20.26 -5.32 17.38
C SER A 174 21.50 -4.89 18.16
N ALA A 175 21.30 -4.64 19.44
CA ALA A 175 22.33 -4.80 20.46
C ALA A 175 21.77 -5.73 21.54
N ASP A 176 21.36 -6.93 21.13
CA ASP A 176 21.22 -8.04 22.05
C ASP A 176 22.64 -8.47 22.48
N LYS A 177 23.23 -7.70 23.39
CA LYS A 177 24.40 -8.16 24.15
C LYS A 177 23.88 -9.21 25.11
N GLY A 178 23.96 -10.45 24.67
CA GLY A 178 23.75 -11.63 25.49
C GLY A 178 24.44 -11.46 26.85
N LYS A 179 23.67 -11.63 27.91
CA LYS A 179 24.23 -12.00 29.20
C LYS A 179 24.05 -13.52 29.33
N PRO A 180 25.14 -14.31 29.40
CA PRO A 180 25.02 -15.64 29.96
C PRO A 180 24.72 -15.44 31.45
N SER A 181 23.54 -15.88 31.88
CA SER A 181 23.29 -16.20 33.28
C SER A 181 24.24 -17.33 33.65
N VAL A 182 25.26 -17.02 34.45
CA VAL A 182 26.05 -18.03 35.15
C VAL A 182 25.58 -18.00 36.58
N ASP A 183 24.88 -19.07 36.96
CA ASP A 183 24.57 -19.40 38.35
C ASP A 183 25.88 -19.67 39.11
N TYR A 184 26.05 -19.05 40.28
CA TYR A 184 26.72 -19.61 41.46
C TYR A 184 26.36 -18.79 42.72
#